data_AF-H1BEY7-F1
#
_entry.id   AF-H1BEY7-F1
#
_cell.length_a   1.000
_cell.length_b   1.000
_cell.length_c   1.000
_cell.angle_alpha   90.00
_cell.angle_beta   90.00
_cell.angle_gamma   90.00
#
_symmetry.space_group_name_H-M   'P 1'
#
loop_
_entity.id
_entity.type
_entity.pdbx_description
1 polymer ?
#
loop_
_entity_poly.entity_id
_entity_poly.type
_entity_poly.pdbx_seq_one_letter_code
_entity_poly.pdbx_strand_id
1 'polypeptide(L)'
;LKGHSPYQIIAAHPELGISEKTLYNYIEQGVFECVGIANIDLRIKVKRKMTAKKKTIYKKRQDRKFLVGRLYTDYQSYVESEEITHILQMDTVYNDISNGPFIQTFKFIKYGLLFAVYHDTKTAADMVDGLAVLDSILGKSLFEQEAHITLTDRGGEFTDAEHMEKRDDGTRRTRVFYCDPMQSGQKGSLENMHRELRYILPNEVDLRSIGLTDQTSLNVAISHINSSAKEHLNGKSPFELCEFMCPELAQKLYEFGLQKIEKDEVILRPSVLTHK
;
A
#
# COMPACT_ATOMS: atom_id res chain seq x y z
N LEU A 1 -18.57 12.12 8.03
CA LEU A 1 -17.78 10.87 7.95
C LEU A 1 -16.31 11.25 7.69
N LYS A 2 -15.33 10.89 8.54
CA LYS A 2 -13.88 11.19 8.36
C LYS A 2 -13.25 10.37 7.21
N GLY A 3 -14.01 10.17 6.14
CA GLY A 3 -13.75 9.21 5.09
C GLY A 3 -14.18 7.79 5.43
N HIS A 4 -14.40 7.38 6.68
CA HIS A 4 -14.64 5.96 7.07
C HIS A 4 -15.82 5.27 6.35
N SER A 5 -15.70 3.97 6.12
CA SER A 5 -16.83 3.13 5.69
C SER A 5 -17.79 2.83 6.86
N PRO A 6 -19.06 2.46 6.59
CA PRO A 6 -19.98 2.02 7.63
C PRO A 6 -19.44 0.89 8.50
N TYR A 7 -18.76 -0.11 7.92
CA TYR A 7 -18.05 -1.12 8.69
C TYR A 7 -17.04 -0.53 9.69
N GLN A 8 -16.21 0.42 9.25
CA GLN A 8 -15.18 1.04 10.10
C GLN A 8 -15.78 1.79 11.28
N ILE A 9 -16.93 2.44 11.07
CA ILE A 9 -17.66 3.16 12.12
C ILE A 9 -18.19 2.18 13.17
N ILE A 10 -18.81 1.07 12.76
CA ILE A 10 -19.31 0.05 13.69
C ILE A 10 -18.15 -0.63 14.44
N ALA A 11 -17.01 -0.87 13.77
CA ALA A 11 -15.83 -1.47 14.39
C ALA A 11 -15.09 -0.53 15.36
N ALA A 12 -15.26 0.78 15.21
CA ALA A 12 -14.77 1.79 16.16
C ALA A 12 -15.75 1.98 17.32
N HIS A 13 -17.06 1.90 17.05
CA HIS A 13 -18.13 2.21 17.98
C HIS A 13 -19.09 1.02 18.22
N PRO A 14 -18.63 -0.07 18.88
CA PRO A 14 -19.50 -1.21 19.19
C PRO A 14 -20.68 -0.84 20.11
N GLU A 15 -20.58 0.26 20.85
CA GLU A 15 -21.64 0.81 21.71
C GLU A 15 -22.89 1.26 20.95
N LEU A 16 -22.79 1.51 19.64
CA LEU A 16 -23.96 1.85 18.83
C LEU A 16 -24.98 0.71 18.78
N GLY A 17 -24.56 -0.54 19.02
CA GLY A 17 -25.45 -1.69 19.10
C GLY A 17 -26.21 -2.01 17.80
N ILE A 18 -25.83 -1.40 16.67
CA ILE A 18 -26.45 -1.59 15.37
C ILE A 18 -25.50 -2.33 14.42
N SER A 19 -26.08 -3.06 13.46
CA SER A 19 -25.31 -3.70 12.40
C SER A 19 -24.94 -2.72 11.29
N GLU A 20 -23.89 -3.05 10.52
CA GLU A 20 -23.49 -2.27 9.33
C GLU A 20 -24.67 -2.04 8.38
N LYS A 21 -25.50 -3.07 8.14
CA LYS A 21 -26.72 -2.97 7.30
C LYS A 21 -27.71 -1.94 7.84
N THR A 22 -27.86 -1.87 9.17
CA THR A 22 -28.76 -0.90 9.82
C THR A 22 -28.24 0.52 9.64
N LEU A 23 -26.93 0.72 9.80
CA LEU A 23 -26.29 2.02 9.55
C LEU A 23 -26.44 2.46 8.08
N TYR A 24 -26.26 1.56 7.12
CA TYR A 24 -26.55 1.84 5.70
C TYR A 24 -28.00 2.29 5.50
N ASN A 25 -28.96 1.54 6.03
CA ASN A 25 -30.38 1.88 5.88
C ASN A 25 -30.71 3.27 6.42
N TYR A 26 -30.15 3.65 7.58
CA TYR A 26 -30.36 4.98 8.16
C TYR A 26 -29.76 6.09 7.29
N ILE A 27 -28.58 5.87 6.71
CA ILE A 27 -27.97 6.83 5.77
C ILE A 27 -28.81 6.93 4.49
N GLU A 28 -29.29 5.82 3.94
CA GLU A 28 -30.14 5.84 2.73
C GLU A 28 -31.50 6.49 2.97
N GLN A 29 -32.04 6.38 4.19
CA GLN A 29 -33.30 7.00 4.61
C GLN A 29 -33.16 8.49 4.99
N GLY A 30 -31.97 9.07 4.88
CA GLY A 30 -31.73 10.48 5.18
C GLY A 30 -31.73 10.83 6.66
N VAL A 31 -31.65 9.83 7.56
CA VAL A 31 -31.71 10.03 9.03
C VAL A 31 -30.63 11.00 9.53
N PHE A 32 -29.49 11.05 8.84
CA PHE A 32 -28.33 11.87 9.22
C PHE A 32 -28.13 13.11 8.34
N GLU A 33 -29.08 13.47 7.47
CA GLU A 33 -28.98 14.68 6.65
C GLU A 33 -28.88 15.95 7.50
N CYS A 34 -29.56 15.96 8.65
CA CYS A 34 -29.54 17.07 9.62
C CYS A 34 -28.15 17.36 10.21
N VAL A 35 -27.23 16.38 10.16
CA VAL A 35 -25.83 16.51 10.59
C VAL A 35 -24.86 16.49 9.41
N GLY A 36 -25.37 16.69 8.19
CA GLY A 36 -24.58 16.78 6.97
C GLY A 36 -23.97 15.46 6.51
N ILE A 37 -24.59 14.33 6.82
CA ILE A 37 -24.20 13.01 6.30
C ILE A 37 -25.28 12.55 5.31
N ALA A 38 -24.90 12.45 4.05
CA ALA A 38 -25.76 12.00 2.97
C ALA A 38 -25.21 10.74 2.29
N ASN A 39 -26.06 10.08 1.50
CA ASN A 39 -25.68 8.86 0.76
C ASN A 39 -24.47 9.08 -0.18
N ILE A 40 -24.30 10.30 -0.71
CA ILE A 40 -23.14 10.69 -1.54
C ILE A 40 -21.80 10.60 -0.79
N ASP A 41 -21.82 10.64 0.55
CA ASP A 41 -20.61 10.55 1.37
C ASP A 41 -20.14 9.09 1.56
N LEU A 42 -20.91 8.09 1.09
CA LEU A 42 -20.52 6.68 1.13
C LEU A 42 -19.54 6.35 0.01
N ARG A 43 -18.50 5.58 0.34
CA ARG A 43 -17.33 5.30 -0.51
C ARG A 43 -17.62 4.64 -1.86
N ILE A 44 -18.78 4.00 -2.06
CA ILE A 44 -19.06 3.23 -3.29
C ILE A 44 -20.55 3.23 -3.64
N LYS A 45 -20.90 3.82 -4.79
CA LYS A 45 -22.06 3.37 -5.61
C LYS A 45 -21.83 3.46 -7.12
N VAL A 46 -20.58 3.43 -7.61
CA VAL A 46 -20.30 3.46 -9.05
C VAL A 46 -19.56 2.22 -9.55
N LYS A 47 -20.12 1.60 -10.60
CA LYS A 47 -19.55 0.46 -11.33
C LYS A 47 -18.21 0.85 -11.96
N ARG A 48 -17.27 -0.09 -11.97
CA ARG A 48 -15.99 -0.02 -12.70
C ARG A 48 -16.24 0.55 -14.11
N LYS A 49 -15.65 1.70 -14.43
CA LYS A 49 -15.62 2.21 -15.81
C LYS A 49 -14.70 1.28 -16.61
N MET A 50 -15.22 0.66 -17.66
CA MET A 50 -14.40 -0.18 -18.54
C MET A 50 -13.39 0.70 -19.27
N THR A 51 -12.10 0.40 -19.15
CA THR A 51 -11.04 1.11 -19.84
C THR A 51 -11.13 0.85 -21.34
N ALA A 52 -11.11 1.89 -22.16
CA ALA A 52 -11.06 1.74 -23.62
C ALA A 52 -9.76 1.01 -24.03
N LYS A 53 -9.86 0.13 -25.03
CA LYS A 53 -8.70 -0.60 -25.60
C LYS A 53 -7.67 0.41 -26.13
N LYS A 54 -6.52 0.52 -25.48
CA LYS A 54 -5.36 1.27 -26.01
C LYS A 54 -4.85 0.57 -27.28
N LYS A 55 -4.56 1.35 -28.33
CA LYS A 55 -3.88 0.86 -29.54
C LYS A 55 -2.52 0.26 -29.16
N THR A 56 -2.18 -0.89 -29.75
CA THR A 56 -0.91 -1.59 -29.54
C THR A 56 0.24 -0.73 -30.07
N ILE A 57 0.90 0.02 -29.18
CA ILE A 57 2.16 0.68 -29.50
C ILE A 57 3.25 -0.36 -29.27
N TYR A 58 3.91 -0.79 -30.34
CA TYR A 58 5.05 -1.69 -30.28
C TYR A 58 6.18 -1.00 -29.50
N LYS A 59 6.34 -1.35 -28.22
CA LYS A 59 7.50 -0.93 -27.42
C LYS A 59 8.74 -1.64 -27.94
N LYS A 60 9.87 -0.92 -28.01
CA LYS A 60 11.20 -1.51 -28.29
C LYS A 60 11.43 -2.72 -27.38
N ARG A 61 12.01 -3.78 -27.95
CA ARG A 61 12.35 -5.02 -27.25
C ARG A 61 13.35 -4.70 -26.13
N GLN A 62 12.88 -4.59 -24.89
CA GLN A 62 13.74 -4.49 -23.73
C GLN A 62 14.38 -5.85 -23.46
N ASP A 63 15.66 -5.85 -23.11
CA ASP A 63 16.38 -7.05 -22.68
C ASP A 63 15.74 -7.58 -21.39
N ARG A 64 15.20 -8.80 -21.42
CA ARG A 64 14.43 -9.41 -20.33
C ARG A 64 15.26 -10.38 -19.48
N LYS A 65 16.60 -10.30 -19.57
CA LYS A 65 17.53 -11.15 -18.79
C LYS A 65 17.23 -11.14 -17.28
N PHE A 66 16.77 -10.02 -16.74
CA PHE A 66 16.43 -9.91 -15.32
C PHE A 66 15.30 -10.87 -14.89
N LEU A 67 14.44 -11.32 -15.81
CA LEU A 67 13.34 -12.26 -15.51
C LEU A 67 13.78 -13.72 -15.39
N VAL A 68 15.00 -14.08 -15.83
CA VAL A 68 15.46 -15.47 -15.78
C VAL A 68 15.58 -15.91 -14.31
N GLY A 69 14.80 -16.93 -13.93
CA GLY A 69 14.71 -17.44 -12.56
C GLY A 69 13.92 -16.54 -11.60
N ARG A 70 13.17 -15.56 -12.12
CA ARG A 70 12.38 -14.59 -11.34
C ARG A 70 10.93 -14.49 -11.81
N LEU A 71 10.43 -15.47 -12.56
CA LEU A 71 9.04 -15.47 -13.03
C LEU A 71 8.09 -15.78 -11.88
N TYR A 72 6.81 -15.47 -12.07
CA TYR A 72 5.78 -15.79 -11.10
C TYR A 72 5.68 -17.30 -10.82
N THR A 73 5.93 -18.13 -11.83
CA THR A 73 6.01 -19.59 -11.67
C THR A 73 7.17 -20.00 -10.76
N ASP A 74 8.32 -19.34 -10.88
CA ASP A 74 9.49 -19.59 -10.02
C ASP A 74 9.17 -19.20 -8.57
N TYR A 75 8.46 -18.08 -8.39
CA TYR A 75 7.93 -17.65 -7.09
C TYR A 75 6.99 -18.70 -6.48
N GLN A 76 6.04 -19.23 -7.25
CA GLN A 76 5.10 -20.23 -6.76
C GLN A 76 5.83 -21.49 -6.30
N SER A 77 6.75 -22.00 -7.12
CA SER A 77 7.56 -23.17 -6.77
C SER A 77 8.40 -22.92 -5.51
N TYR A 78 8.97 -21.73 -5.36
CA TYR A 78 9.82 -21.38 -4.21
C TYR A 78 9.02 -21.23 -2.90
N VAL A 79 7.86 -20.58 -2.95
CA VAL A 79 6.98 -20.44 -1.78
C VAL A 79 6.46 -21.79 -1.32
N GLU A 80 6.08 -22.66 -2.25
CA GLU A 80 5.59 -24.01 -1.94
C GLU A 80 6.69 -24.90 -1.35
N SER A 81 7.91 -24.84 -1.88
CA SER A 81 9.01 -25.70 -1.42
C SER A 81 9.55 -25.35 -0.04
N GLU A 82 9.52 -24.07 0.34
CA GLU A 82 10.18 -23.56 1.56
C GLU A 82 9.17 -23.09 2.62
N GLU A 83 7.86 -23.30 2.38
CA GLU A 83 6.76 -22.86 3.26
C GLU A 83 6.86 -21.37 3.67
N ILE A 84 7.31 -20.52 2.76
CA ILE A 84 7.61 -19.11 3.05
C ILE A 84 6.32 -18.31 3.21
N THR A 85 6.20 -17.60 4.33
CA THR A 85 5.05 -16.72 4.63
C THR A 85 5.37 -15.22 4.59
N HIS A 86 6.66 -14.87 4.56
CA HIS A 86 7.14 -13.49 4.66
C HIS A 86 7.37 -12.89 3.27
N ILE A 87 6.29 -12.37 2.70
CA ILE A 87 6.25 -11.81 1.34
C ILE A 87 5.97 -10.31 1.41
N LEU A 88 6.84 -9.54 0.76
CA LEU A 88 6.72 -8.12 0.53
C LEU A 88 6.20 -7.88 -0.90
N GLN A 89 5.05 -7.24 -1.05
CA GLN A 89 4.57 -6.81 -2.37
C GLN A 89 4.99 -5.36 -2.61
N MET A 90 5.71 -5.12 -3.71
CA MET A 90 6.25 -3.80 -4.06
C MET A 90 5.54 -3.23 -5.29
N ASP A 91 5.31 -1.92 -5.35
CA ASP A 91 4.69 -1.20 -6.47
C ASP A 91 5.04 0.29 -6.44
N THR A 92 4.64 1.04 -7.46
CA THR A 92 4.77 2.50 -7.50
C THR A 92 3.42 3.18 -7.76
N VAL A 93 3.02 4.08 -6.87
CA VAL A 93 1.82 4.91 -6.99
C VAL A 93 2.22 6.32 -7.43
N TYR A 94 1.56 6.86 -8.46
CA TYR A 94 1.75 8.23 -8.94
C TYR A 94 0.50 8.69 -9.72
N ASN A 95 0.38 10.01 -9.94
CA ASN A 95 -0.65 10.62 -10.79
C ASN A 95 -0.09 11.13 -12.11
N ASP A 96 1.11 11.72 -12.07
CA ASP A 96 1.82 12.22 -13.24
C ASP A 96 3.04 11.33 -13.51
N ILE A 97 3.13 10.78 -14.73
CA ILE A 97 4.25 9.92 -15.16
C ILE A 97 5.56 10.71 -15.27
N SER A 98 5.50 12.01 -15.50
CA SER A 98 6.65 12.87 -15.82
C SER A 98 7.12 13.67 -14.61
N ASN A 99 6.20 14.26 -13.86
CA ASN A 99 6.54 15.25 -12.82
C ASN A 99 6.50 14.69 -11.38
N GLY A 100 6.00 13.47 -11.20
CA GLY A 100 5.81 12.86 -9.89
C GLY A 100 4.79 13.61 -9.03
N PRO A 101 4.84 13.45 -7.69
CA PRO A 101 5.76 12.57 -6.97
C PRO A 101 5.49 11.09 -7.25
N PHE A 102 6.49 10.26 -7.01
CA PHE A 102 6.43 8.81 -7.17
C PHE A 102 6.54 8.14 -5.82
N ILE A 103 5.56 7.31 -5.48
CA ILE A 103 5.45 6.69 -4.16
C ILE A 103 5.74 5.21 -4.33
N GLN A 104 6.91 4.76 -3.90
CA GLN A 104 7.23 3.33 -3.89
C GLN A 104 6.58 2.70 -2.66
N THR A 105 5.62 1.81 -2.87
CA THR A 105 4.87 1.16 -1.80
C THR A 105 5.35 -0.27 -1.57
N PHE A 106 5.39 -0.68 -0.31
CA PHE A 106 5.78 -2.00 0.14
C PHE A 106 4.73 -2.54 1.10
N LYS A 107 4.08 -3.64 0.75
CA LYS A 107 3.07 -4.28 1.60
C LYS A 107 3.59 -5.57 2.19
N PHE A 108 3.70 -5.60 3.51
CA PHE A 108 3.93 -6.85 4.24
C PHE A 108 2.62 -7.64 4.27
N ILE A 109 2.55 -8.72 3.49
CA ILE A 109 1.31 -9.47 3.29
C ILE A 109 0.83 -10.09 4.59
N LYS A 110 1.75 -10.60 5.41
CA LYS A 110 1.48 -11.23 6.71
C LYS A 110 0.68 -10.33 7.66
N TYR A 111 0.97 -9.02 7.66
CA TYR A 111 0.34 -8.05 8.56
C TYR A 111 -0.75 -7.21 7.89
N GLY A 112 -0.85 -7.27 6.55
CA GLY A 112 -1.63 -6.31 5.78
C GLY A 112 -1.13 -4.87 5.98
N LEU A 113 0.17 -4.68 6.24
CA LEU A 113 0.78 -3.40 6.62
C LEU A 113 1.45 -2.75 5.42
N LEU A 114 1.29 -1.43 5.27
CA LEU A 114 1.90 -0.63 4.21
C LEU A 114 3.10 0.16 4.71
N PHE A 115 4.21 0.10 4.00
CA PHE A 115 5.31 1.05 4.09
C PHE A 115 5.45 1.76 2.74
N ALA A 116 5.94 2.99 2.72
CA ALA A 116 6.14 3.70 1.46
C ALA A 116 7.30 4.69 1.52
N VAL A 117 7.99 4.85 0.38
CA VAL A 117 9.08 5.81 0.18
C VAL A 117 8.67 6.83 -0.87
N TYR A 118 8.88 8.12 -0.55
CA TYR A 118 8.64 9.24 -1.45
C TYR A 118 9.86 9.44 -2.37
N HIS A 119 9.61 9.57 -3.66
CA HIS A 119 10.62 9.86 -4.67
C HIS A 119 10.19 11.02 -5.58
N ASP A 120 11.13 11.85 -5.99
CA ASP A 120 10.91 12.87 -7.03
C ASP A 120 11.13 12.33 -8.45
N THR A 121 11.84 11.21 -8.58
CA THR A 121 12.10 10.50 -9.84
C THR A 121 11.65 9.04 -9.78
N LYS A 122 11.57 8.38 -10.94
CA LYS A 122 11.10 6.99 -11.07
C LYS A 122 12.04 6.13 -11.94
N THR A 123 13.29 6.04 -11.53
CA THR A 123 14.32 5.22 -12.15
C THR A 123 14.48 3.87 -11.45
N ALA A 124 15.20 2.94 -12.08
CA ALA A 124 15.56 1.68 -11.43
C ALA A 124 16.46 1.89 -10.20
N ALA A 125 17.35 2.89 -10.24
CA ALA A 125 18.17 3.27 -9.09
C ALA A 125 17.30 3.74 -7.92
N ASP A 126 16.31 4.60 -8.17
CA ASP A 126 15.38 5.09 -7.14
C ASP A 126 14.63 3.93 -6.45
N MET A 127 14.19 2.92 -7.22
CA MET A 127 13.50 1.77 -6.65
C MET A 127 14.42 0.85 -5.84
N VAL A 128 15.69 0.72 -6.24
CA VAL A 128 16.72 0.02 -5.44
C VAL A 128 16.96 0.77 -4.14
N ASP A 129 17.12 2.10 -4.21
CA ASP A 129 17.38 2.95 -3.05
C ASP A 129 16.22 2.92 -2.06
N GLY A 130 14.97 2.97 -2.52
CA GLY A 130 13.82 2.86 -1.62
C GLY A 130 13.70 1.49 -0.93
N LEU A 131 14.13 0.40 -1.59
CA LEU A 131 14.23 -0.92 -0.94
C LEU A 131 15.38 -0.93 0.08
N ALA A 132 16.51 -0.28 -0.23
CA ALA A 132 17.63 -0.13 0.68
C ALA A 132 17.29 0.72 1.91
N VAL A 133 16.43 1.75 1.76
CA VAL A 133 15.88 2.53 2.88
C VAL A 133 15.11 1.62 3.83
N LEU A 134 14.20 0.77 3.31
CA LEU A 134 13.47 -0.18 4.16
C LEU A 134 14.41 -1.17 4.86
N ASP A 135 15.40 -1.71 4.15
CA ASP A 135 16.44 -2.60 4.71
C ASP A 135 17.26 -1.92 5.81
N SER A 136 17.61 -0.64 5.63
CA SER A 136 18.31 0.15 6.65
C SER A 136 17.46 0.43 7.88
N ILE A 137 16.15 0.66 7.72
CA ILE A 137 15.23 0.93 8.84
C ILE A 137 15.06 -0.32 9.70
N LEU A 138 14.84 -1.48 9.07
CA LEU A 138 14.62 -2.73 9.77
C LEU A 138 15.92 -3.34 10.29
N GLY A 139 17.03 -3.09 9.60
CA GLY A 139 18.28 -3.79 9.79
C GLY A 139 18.26 -5.18 9.15
N LYS A 140 19.46 -5.69 8.87
CA LYS A 140 19.69 -6.90 8.07
C LYS A 140 18.89 -8.12 8.52
N SER A 141 18.94 -8.44 9.82
CA SER A 141 18.28 -9.63 10.39
C SER A 141 16.77 -9.56 10.25
N LEU A 142 16.16 -8.45 10.67
CA LEU A 142 14.71 -8.29 10.63
C LEU A 142 14.18 -8.18 9.20
N PHE A 143 14.91 -7.49 8.32
CA PHE A 143 14.53 -7.41 6.91
C PHE A 143 14.54 -8.78 6.24
N GLU A 144 15.58 -9.60 6.46
CA GLU A 144 15.65 -10.96 5.91
C GLU A 144 14.49 -11.85 6.40
N GLN A 145 14.08 -11.68 7.66
CA GLN A 145 12.96 -12.40 8.23
C GLN A 145 11.61 -11.93 7.67
N GLU A 146 11.39 -10.62 7.52
CA GLU A 146 10.07 -10.06 7.20
C GLU A 146 9.84 -9.80 5.70
N ALA A 147 10.91 -9.67 4.91
CA ALA A 147 10.90 -9.36 3.49
C ALA A 147 11.76 -10.34 2.67
N HIS A 148 11.74 -11.62 3.05
CA HIS A 148 12.49 -12.71 2.39
C HIS A 148 12.24 -12.77 0.87
N ILE A 149 10.99 -12.54 0.47
CA ILE A 149 10.56 -12.42 -0.93
C ILE A 149 10.03 -11.02 -1.20
N THR A 150 10.48 -10.41 -2.30
CA THR A 150 9.88 -9.20 -2.87
C THR A 150 9.20 -9.52 -4.19
N LEU A 151 7.89 -9.32 -4.26
CA LEU A 151 7.08 -9.55 -5.46
C LEU A 151 6.66 -8.20 -6.07
N THR A 152 7.04 -7.96 -7.33
CA THR A 152 6.74 -6.71 -8.05
C THR A 152 6.21 -6.97 -9.46
N ASP A 153 5.76 -5.91 -10.14
CA ASP A 153 5.37 -5.99 -11.55
C ASP A 153 6.57 -5.82 -12.49
N ARG A 154 6.35 -5.97 -13.80
CA ARG A 154 7.41 -5.84 -14.82
C ARG A 154 7.58 -4.38 -15.29
N GLY A 155 7.34 -3.41 -14.41
CA GLY A 155 7.57 -1.99 -14.66
C GLY A 155 9.02 -1.70 -15.05
N GLY A 156 9.23 -0.62 -15.82
CA GLY A 156 10.57 -0.25 -16.27
C GLY A 156 11.50 0.15 -15.13
N GLU A 157 10.92 0.70 -14.07
CA GLU A 157 11.52 1.06 -12.80
C GLU A 157 11.94 -0.15 -11.96
N PHE A 158 11.48 -1.36 -12.26
CA PHE A 158 11.82 -2.58 -11.50
C PHE A 158 12.74 -3.52 -12.28
N THR A 159 13.49 -3.00 -13.26
CA THR A 159 14.33 -3.83 -14.12
C THR A 159 15.65 -4.26 -13.49
N ASP A 160 16.11 -3.58 -12.43
CA ASP A 160 17.37 -3.85 -11.74
C ASP A 160 17.23 -4.86 -10.59
N ALA A 161 16.85 -6.09 -10.93
CA ALA A 161 16.66 -7.17 -9.96
C ALA A 161 17.93 -7.47 -9.15
N GLU A 162 19.10 -7.35 -9.77
CA GLU A 162 20.35 -7.74 -9.15
C GLU A 162 20.72 -6.84 -7.96
N HIS A 163 20.60 -5.52 -8.12
CA HIS A 163 20.85 -4.58 -7.02
C HIS A 163 19.71 -4.53 -6.00
N MET A 164 18.49 -4.89 -6.38
CA MET A 164 17.41 -5.09 -5.40
C MET A 164 17.69 -6.29 -4.50
N GLU A 165 18.20 -7.40 -5.07
CA GLU A 165 18.48 -8.64 -4.35
C GLU A 165 19.75 -8.61 -3.48
N LYS A 166 20.68 -7.70 -3.73
CA LYS A 166 21.99 -7.64 -3.06
C LYS A 166 22.18 -6.35 -2.29
N ARG A 167 22.90 -6.43 -1.18
CA ARG A 167 23.46 -5.29 -0.47
C ARG A 167 24.83 -4.95 -1.04
N ASP A 168 25.36 -3.79 -0.64
CA ASP A 168 26.69 -3.32 -1.06
C ASP A 168 27.82 -4.27 -0.60
N ASP A 169 27.61 -4.99 0.50
CA ASP A 169 28.53 -6.03 1.00
C ASP A 169 28.45 -7.36 0.22
N GLY A 170 27.59 -7.44 -0.81
CA GLY A 170 27.36 -8.62 -1.64
C GLY A 170 26.41 -9.66 -1.01
N THR A 171 25.94 -9.45 0.22
CA THR A 171 24.96 -10.35 0.85
C THR A 171 23.57 -10.16 0.27
N ARG A 172 22.75 -11.22 0.34
CA ARG A 172 21.39 -11.20 -0.23
C ARG A 172 20.44 -10.42 0.69
N ARG A 173 19.83 -9.38 0.15
CA ARG A 173 18.77 -8.60 0.79
C ARG A 173 17.43 -9.33 0.72
N THR A 174 17.03 -9.77 -0.46
CA THR A 174 15.74 -10.41 -0.73
C THR A 174 15.85 -11.27 -2.00
N ARG A 175 14.81 -12.02 -2.33
CA ARG A 175 14.63 -12.63 -3.65
C ARG A 175 13.53 -11.90 -4.40
N VAL A 176 13.85 -11.37 -5.58
CA VAL A 176 12.88 -10.61 -6.37
C VAL A 176 12.19 -11.55 -7.35
N PHE A 177 10.87 -11.48 -7.40
CA PHE A 177 10.06 -12.15 -8.40
C PHE A 177 9.08 -11.19 -9.06
N TYR A 178 8.65 -11.57 -10.26
CA TYR A 178 7.83 -10.73 -11.13
C TYR A 178 6.49 -11.36 -11.47
N CYS A 179 5.42 -10.62 -11.18
CA CYS A 179 4.08 -10.95 -11.66
C CYS A 179 4.01 -11.06 -13.18
N ASP A 180 3.00 -11.77 -13.67
CA ASP A 180 2.75 -11.88 -15.10
C ASP A 180 2.13 -10.61 -15.68
N PRO A 181 2.43 -10.28 -16.96
CA PRO A 181 1.83 -9.14 -17.61
C PRO A 181 0.30 -9.30 -17.65
N MET A 182 -0.42 -8.22 -17.34
CA MET A 182 -1.89 -8.20 -17.33
C MET A 182 -2.56 -9.10 -16.27
N GLN A 183 -1.80 -9.65 -15.32
CA GLN A 183 -2.32 -10.44 -14.19
C GLN A 183 -2.30 -9.63 -12.90
N SER A 184 -2.99 -8.48 -12.89
CA SER A 184 -2.99 -7.57 -11.73
C SER A 184 -3.58 -8.20 -10.46
N GLY A 185 -4.43 -9.24 -10.62
CA GLY A 185 -4.96 -10.06 -9.53
C GLY A 185 -3.90 -10.80 -8.69
N GLN A 186 -2.69 -11.04 -9.20
CA GLN A 186 -1.57 -11.63 -8.43
C GLN A 186 -1.12 -10.72 -7.27
N LYS A 187 -1.49 -9.43 -7.29
CA LYS A 187 -1.28 -8.46 -6.21
C LYS A 187 -2.60 -7.86 -5.70
N GLY A 188 -3.71 -8.60 -5.78
CA GLY A 188 -5.04 -8.08 -5.44
C GLY A 188 -5.16 -7.50 -4.02
N SER A 189 -4.37 -8.03 -3.07
CA SER A 189 -4.25 -7.49 -1.71
C SER A 189 -3.65 -6.08 -1.69
N LEU A 190 -2.60 -5.82 -2.47
CA LEU A 190 -2.02 -4.50 -2.61
C LEU A 190 -2.93 -3.54 -3.40
N GLU A 191 -3.63 -4.03 -4.44
CA GLU A 191 -4.60 -3.21 -5.18
C GLU A 191 -5.70 -2.62 -4.27
N ASN A 192 -6.22 -3.43 -3.33
CA ASN A 192 -7.21 -2.96 -2.36
C ASN A 192 -6.64 -1.87 -1.45
N MET A 193 -5.39 -2.04 -1.02
CA MET A 193 -4.70 -1.07 -0.17
C MET A 193 -4.39 0.23 -0.91
N HIS A 194 -4.00 0.15 -2.19
CA HIS A 194 -3.88 1.33 -3.03
C HIS A 194 -5.21 2.06 -3.21
N ARG A 195 -6.32 1.34 -3.36
CA ARG A 195 -7.64 1.97 -3.42
C ARG A 195 -7.94 2.79 -2.17
N GLU A 196 -7.59 2.28 -0.99
CA GLU A 196 -7.72 3.04 0.25
C GLU A 196 -6.78 4.24 0.29
N LEU A 197 -5.52 4.06 -0.13
CA LEU A 197 -4.56 5.15 -0.25
C LEU A 197 -5.08 6.25 -1.19
N ARG A 198 -5.80 5.88 -2.27
CA ARG A 198 -6.43 6.85 -3.19
C ARG A 198 -7.55 7.67 -2.56
N TYR A 199 -8.08 7.32 -1.40
CA TYR A 199 -8.98 8.22 -0.68
C TYR A 199 -8.22 9.43 -0.11
N ILE A 200 -6.97 9.24 0.30
CA ILE A 200 -6.08 10.32 0.77
C ILE A 200 -5.36 10.98 -0.40
N LEU A 201 -4.92 10.18 -1.39
CA LEU A 201 -4.14 10.58 -2.56
C LEU A 201 -4.97 10.39 -3.86
N PRO A 202 -6.00 11.22 -4.09
CA PRO A 202 -6.93 11.05 -5.19
C PRO A 202 -6.23 11.08 -6.54
N ASN A 203 -6.78 10.34 -7.50
CA ASN A 203 -6.31 10.37 -8.88
C ASN A 203 -6.57 11.75 -9.51
N GLU A 204 -5.85 12.07 -10.58
CA GLU A 204 -6.07 13.29 -11.40
C GLU A 204 -5.87 14.62 -10.64
N VAL A 205 -5.25 14.57 -9.45
CA VAL A 205 -4.89 15.73 -8.63
C VAL A 205 -3.38 15.84 -8.53
N ASP A 206 -2.83 17.05 -8.53
CA ASP A 206 -1.43 17.25 -8.17
C ASP A 206 -1.23 16.95 -6.68
N LEU A 207 -0.53 15.85 -6.38
CA LEU A 207 -0.33 15.39 -5.02
C LEU A 207 0.45 16.41 -4.17
N ARG A 208 1.36 17.18 -4.77
CA ARG A 208 2.09 18.25 -4.06
C ARG A 208 1.15 19.38 -3.67
N SER A 209 0.20 19.73 -4.54
CA SER A 209 -0.80 20.78 -4.27
C SER A 209 -1.71 20.49 -3.07
N ILE A 210 -1.93 19.21 -2.74
CA ILE A 210 -2.71 18.78 -1.58
C ILE A 210 -1.84 18.50 -0.33
N GLY A 211 -0.55 18.85 -0.37
CA GLY A 211 0.35 18.76 0.78
C GLY A 211 1.24 17.51 0.85
N LEU A 212 1.23 16.64 -0.18
CA LEU A 212 2.20 15.52 -0.27
C LEU A 212 3.53 16.02 -0.86
N THR A 213 4.36 16.63 -0.03
CA THR A 213 5.60 17.31 -0.45
C THR A 213 6.89 16.56 -0.13
N ASP A 214 6.82 15.59 0.79
CA ASP A 214 8.00 14.93 1.35
C ASP A 214 7.65 13.59 2.05
N GLN A 215 8.66 12.87 2.52
CA GLN A 215 8.49 11.62 3.27
C GLN A 215 7.67 11.79 4.55
N THR A 216 7.73 12.95 5.22
CA THR A 216 6.97 13.20 6.45
C THR A 216 5.47 13.27 6.17
N SER A 217 5.06 14.02 5.14
CA SER A 217 3.67 14.08 4.67
C SER A 217 3.17 12.71 4.18
N LEU A 218 4.03 11.94 3.51
CA LEU A 218 3.70 10.56 3.13
C LEU A 218 3.49 9.67 4.37
N ASN A 219 4.37 9.75 5.36
CA ASN A 219 4.26 8.99 6.61
C ASN A 219 2.94 9.26 7.33
N VAL A 220 2.43 10.50 7.31
CA VAL A 220 1.10 10.83 7.83
C VAL A 220 0.02 10.05 7.09
N ALA A 221 -0.02 10.09 5.75
CA ALA A 221 -1.01 9.34 4.98
C ALA A 221 -0.96 7.83 5.27
N ILE A 222 0.25 7.25 5.31
CA ILE A 222 0.44 5.82 5.57
C ILE A 222 0.03 5.45 7.00
N SER A 223 0.31 6.31 7.98
CA SER A 223 -0.09 6.12 9.39
C SER A 223 -1.60 5.99 9.53
N HIS A 224 -2.37 6.83 8.84
CA HIS A 224 -3.83 6.73 8.82
C HIS A 224 -4.34 5.46 8.12
N ILE A 225 -3.69 5.03 7.03
CA ILE A 225 -4.05 3.78 6.32
C ILE A 225 -3.80 2.55 7.19
N ASN A 226 -2.67 2.52 7.90
CA ASN A 226 -2.27 1.41 8.77
C ASN A 226 -2.96 1.39 10.14
N SER A 227 -3.55 2.52 10.56
CA SER A 227 -4.37 2.61 11.78
C SER A 227 -5.85 2.35 11.51
N SER A 228 -6.25 2.32 10.25
CA SER A 228 -7.63 2.06 9.86
C SER A 228 -8.00 0.58 10.07
N ALA A 229 -9.12 0.34 10.76
CA ALA A 229 -9.70 -1.00 10.90
C ALA A 229 -10.01 -1.64 9.53
N LYS A 230 -9.76 -2.94 9.43
CA LYS A 230 -10.00 -3.74 8.21
C LYS A 230 -10.94 -4.90 8.50
N GLU A 231 -11.88 -5.12 7.60
CA GLU A 231 -12.85 -6.22 7.69
C GLU A 231 -12.18 -7.59 7.68
N HIS A 232 -11.22 -7.81 6.76
CA HIS A 232 -10.45 -9.05 6.68
C HIS A 232 -9.53 -9.30 7.89
N LEU A 233 -9.35 -8.29 8.76
CA LEU A 233 -8.62 -8.41 10.03
C LEU A 233 -9.57 -8.37 11.24
N ASN A 234 -10.86 -8.67 11.04
CA ASN A 234 -11.88 -8.69 12.10
C ASN A 234 -11.95 -7.39 12.92
N GLY A 235 -11.85 -6.24 12.23
CA GLY A 235 -11.94 -4.92 12.86
C GLY A 235 -10.65 -4.43 13.51
N LYS A 236 -9.56 -5.20 13.41
CA LYS A 236 -8.20 -4.75 13.75
C LYS A 236 -7.58 -3.96 12.61
N SER A 237 -6.68 -3.06 12.97
CA SER A 237 -5.83 -2.32 12.04
C SER A 237 -4.53 -3.10 11.73
N PRO A 238 -3.89 -2.83 10.58
CA PRO A 238 -2.57 -3.38 10.28
C PRO A 238 -1.52 -3.14 11.37
N PHE A 239 -1.52 -1.96 12.03
CA PHE A 239 -0.63 -1.73 13.16
C PHE A 239 -0.96 -2.60 14.37
N GLU A 240 -2.23 -2.75 14.75
CA GLU A 240 -2.58 -3.65 15.87
C GLU A 240 -2.13 -5.09 15.61
N LEU A 241 -2.27 -5.57 14.36
CA LEU A 241 -1.81 -6.91 14.00
C LEU A 241 -0.27 -7.01 14.01
N CYS A 242 0.42 -6.01 13.46
CA CYS A 242 1.88 -5.96 13.45
C CYS A 242 2.45 -5.90 14.87
N GLU A 243 1.91 -5.05 15.75
CA GLU A 243 2.33 -4.95 17.14
C GLU A 243 2.14 -6.26 17.89
N PHE A 244 1.07 -7.01 17.60
CA PHE A 244 0.82 -8.30 18.22
C PHE A 244 1.79 -9.38 17.72
N MET A 245 2.04 -9.43 16.41
CA MET A 245 2.81 -10.52 15.79
C MET A 245 4.32 -10.28 15.75
N CYS A 246 4.74 -9.03 15.53
CA CYS A 246 6.15 -8.61 15.40
C CYS A 246 6.33 -7.18 15.97
N PRO A 247 6.41 -7.03 17.32
CA PRO A 247 6.58 -5.73 17.98
C PRO A 247 7.83 -4.97 17.51
N GLU A 248 8.92 -5.69 17.19
CA GLU A 248 10.17 -5.10 16.72
C GLU A 248 9.99 -4.38 15.38
N LEU A 249 9.28 -5.00 14.42
CA LEU A 249 8.93 -4.37 13.15
C LEU A 249 8.10 -3.11 13.36
N ALA A 250 7.07 -3.17 14.21
CA ALA A 250 6.24 -2.00 14.52
C ALA A 250 7.10 -0.86 15.12
N GLN A 251 7.98 -1.18 16.06
CA GLN A 251 8.87 -0.20 16.69
C GLN A 251 9.79 0.48 15.67
N LYS A 252 10.43 -0.28 14.76
CA LYS A 252 11.29 0.29 13.71
C LYS A 252 10.54 1.24 12.79
N LEU A 253 9.30 0.91 12.47
CA LEU A 253 8.44 1.76 11.66
C LEU A 253 8.02 3.04 12.40
N TYR A 254 7.83 2.97 13.73
CA TYR A 254 7.57 4.15 14.54
C TYR A 254 8.80 5.05 14.68
N GLU A 255 9.98 4.47 14.85
CA GLU A 255 11.26 5.20 14.85
C GLU A 255 11.51 5.93 13.51
N PHE A 256 11.05 5.34 12.39
CA PHE A 256 11.07 5.98 11.07
C PHE A 256 10.07 7.16 10.93
N GLY A 257 9.07 7.24 11.81
CA GLY A 257 8.08 8.32 11.83
C GLY A 257 6.69 7.91 11.36
N LEU A 258 6.39 6.61 11.21
CA LEU A 258 4.99 6.17 11.18
C LEU A 258 4.39 6.24 12.58
N GLN A 259 3.08 6.41 12.69
CA GLN A 259 2.41 6.53 13.98
C GLN A 259 1.11 5.74 13.98
N LYS A 260 0.86 5.03 15.09
CA LYS A 260 -0.46 4.48 15.35
C LYS A 260 -1.39 5.61 15.79
N ILE A 261 -2.57 5.64 15.21
CA ILE A 261 -3.57 6.68 15.40
C ILE A 261 -4.81 6.04 16.00
N GLU A 262 -5.39 6.69 17.00
CA GLU A 262 -6.62 6.21 17.61
C GLU A 262 -7.76 6.16 16.59
N LYS A 263 -8.62 5.14 16.69
CA LYS A 263 -9.64 4.85 15.66
C LYS A 263 -10.47 6.08 15.28
N ASP A 264 -10.86 6.87 16.28
CA ASP A 264 -11.69 8.07 16.10
C ASP A 264 -10.93 9.22 15.44
N GLU A 265 -9.61 9.23 15.52
CA GLU A 265 -8.74 10.24 14.93
C GLU A 265 -8.30 9.89 13.51
N VAL A 266 -8.58 8.67 13.05
CA VAL A 266 -8.24 8.24 11.68
C VAL A 266 -9.02 9.09 10.65
N ILE A 267 -8.30 9.74 9.73
CA ILE A 267 -8.84 10.51 8.62
C ILE A 267 -8.39 9.87 7.31
N LEU A 268 -9.34 9.42 6.51
CA LEU A 268 -9.10 8.76 5.22
C LEU A 268 -9.62 9.61 4.06
N ARG A 269 -9.10 10.83 3.95
CA ARG A 269 -9.40 11.82 2.93
C ARG A 269 -8.26 12.85 2.82
N PRO A 270 -8.17 13.67 1.76
CA PRO A 270 -7.00 14.53 1.52
C PRO A 270 -6.71 15.55 2.62
N SER A 271 -7.72 15.96 3.41
CA SER A 271 -7.56 16.93 4.49
C SER A 271 -6.51 16.55 5.53
N VAL A 272 -6.15 15.27 5.61
CA VAL A 272 -5.12 14.76 6.51
C VAL A 272 -3.72 15.34 6.24
N LEU A 273 -3.47 15.79 5.01
CA LEU A 273 -2.20 16.39 4.61
C LEU A 273 -2.15 17.92 4.77
N THR A 274 -3.30 18.55 5.05
CA THR A 274 -3.42 20.02 5.17
C THR A 274 -3.50 20.50 6.62
N HIS A 275 -3.70 19.60 7.58
CA HIS A 275 -3.66 19.92 9.01
C HIS A 275 -2.21 19.85 9.49
N LYS A 276 -1.48 20.97 9.40
CA LYS A 276 -0.24 21.21 10.17
C LYS A 276 -0.56 22.09 11.37
#